data_AF-A0A329N3H0-F1
#
_entry.id   AF-A0A329N3H0-F1
#
_cell.length_a   1.000
_cell.length_b   1.000
_cell.length_c   1.000
_cell.angle_alpha   90.00
_cell.angle_beta   90.00
_cell.angle_gamma   90.00
#
_symmetry.space_group_name_H-M   'P 1'
#
loop_
_entity.id
_entity.type
_entity.pdbx_description
1 polymer ?
#
loop_
_entity_poly.entity_id
_entity_poly.type
_entity_poly.pdbx_seq_one_letter_code
_entity_poly.pdbx_strand_id
1 'polypeptide(L)'
;MTFAENYYFSRMLAWFKEHIRNSFPFLEEAGLLVAVSGGIDSVVLARLCHTAGLKMALVHCNFHLRGEDSNGDEDFVRALAEELGVPVFTTSFRTEEYAAARGISIQIAARELRYDWFGKVLDAEGYDYLLTAHHADDMLETFLINLSRGTGIEGLAGIPAVNGKIARPLLPFSREQLFGYLQENGWTWREDGSNADTKYLRNRIRHRVVPELKQLSQGFLEQFGRTQRHLRECEQILEGHMDAVRDRVFFRKGERWTVAVDDLKALDPKETYLYYLFREFDFPVDEIRKLLYAMSGKFIVSDKYVMLKNREELIITPQKEREKRQYEIPPGTREIFTPVHLQFLEGEATGKSSANTAMIDKDKLKYPLVLRKWEKGDYFYPLGMTNRKKVSKFFKDERFSVFDKEDTWLLCSGKDIVWIVGHRLDDRFKVAPDTGNILRVVLCDS
;
A
#
# COMPACT_ATOMS: atom_id res chain seq x y z
N MET A 1 -26.88 -0.71 48.47
CA MET A 1 -26.63 0.18 47.32
C MET A 1 -26.50 1.58 47.86
N THR A 2 -25.26 2.05 48.00
CA THR A 2 -24.97 3.36 48.58
C THR A 2 -24.94 4.42 47.48
N PHE A 3 -25.25 5.67 47.84
CA PHE A 3 -25.31 6.83 46.94
C PHE A 3 -24.03 7.08 46.10
N ALA A 4 -22.89 6.48 46.46
CA ALA A 4 -21.63 6.60 45.74
C ALA A 4 -21.57 5.75 44.45
N GLU A 5 -22.30 4.63 44.39
CA GLU A 5 -22.28 3.70 43.23
C GLU A 5 -23.07 4.27 42.03
N ASN A 6 -24.16 5.01 42.29
CA ASN A 6 -24.92 5.71 41.23
C ASN A 6 -24.20 6.93 40.63
N TYR A 7 -23.08 7.38 41.22
CA TYR A 7 -22.39 8.60 40.80
C TYR A 7 -21.41 8.35 39.63
N TYR A 8 -20.92 7.12 39.46
CA TYR A 8 -20.00 6.77 38.37
C TYR A 8 -20.73 6.39 37.06
N PHE A 9 -21.87 5.71 37.15
CA PHE A 9 -22.69 5.27 36.02
C PHE A 9 -23.07 6.39 35.04
N SER A 10 -23.55 7.51 35.57
CA SER A 10 -23.97 8.67 34.76
C SER A 10 -22.78 9.38 34.10
N ARG A 11 -21.59 9.32 34.73
CA ARG A 11 -20.43 10.10 34.32
C ARG A 11 -19.74 9.54 33.09
N MET A 12 -19.58 8.21 32.97
CA MET A 12 -18.94 7.63 31.78
C MET A 12 -19.82 7.79 30.53
N LEU A 13 -21.11 7.45 30.63
CA LEU A 13 -22.02 7.59 29.49
C LEU A 13 -22.18 9.06 29.07
N ALA A 14 -22.31 9.99 30.03
CA ALA A 14 -22.37 11.42 29.73
C ALA A 14 -21.08 11.90 29.07
N TRP A 15 -19.92 11.50 29.60
CA TRP A 15 -18.63 11.85 29.03
C TRP A 15 -18.43 11.25 27.63
N PHE A 16 -18.87 10.01 27.39
CA PHE A 16 -18.87 9.39 26.07
C PHE A 16 -19.75 10.15 25.08
N LYS A 17 -21.00 10.49 25.47
CA LYS A 17 -21.91 11.29 24.63
C LYS A 17 -21.32 12.66 24.29
N GLU A 18 -20.73 13.34 25.27
CA GLU A 18 -20.05 14.63 25.06
C GLU A 18 -18.83 14.48 24.14
N HIS A 19 -18.04 13.43 24.34
CA HIS A 19 -16.87 13.15 23.50
C HIS A 19 -17.27 12.85 22.05
N ILE A 20 -18.33 12.07 21.81
CA ILE A 20 -18.86 11.83 20.47
C ILE A 20 -19.27 13.14 19.81
N ARG A 21 -20.07 13.99 20.48
CA ARG A 21 -20.47 15.29 19.92
C ARG A 21 -19.30 16.20 19.55
N ASN A 22 -18.29 16.26 20.43
CA ASN A 22 -17.19 17.20 20.26
C ASN A 22 -16.11 16.71 19.31
N SER A 23 -15.81 15.41 19.29
CA SER A 23 -14.68 14.83 18.56
C SER A 23 -15.10 13.96 17.38
N PHE A 24 -16.34 13.48 17.36
CA PHE A 24 -16.88 12.59 16.34
C PHE A 24 -18.33 12.97 15.94
N PRO A 25 -18.64 14.26 15.65
CA PRO A 25 -20.02 14.67 15.35
C PRO A 25 -20.60 13.93 14.15
N PHE A 26 -19.76 13.51 13.20
CA PHE A 26 -20.14 12.72 12.04
C PHE A 26 -20.65 11.31 12.37
N LEU A 27 -20.44 10.80 13.59
CA LEU A 27 -20.95 9.48 14.01
C LEU A 27 -22.41 9.52 14.49
N GLU A 28 -22.98 10.68 14.83
CA GLU A 28 -24.34 10.76 15.38
C GLU A 28 -25.41 10.36 14.35
N GLU A 29 -25.20 10.71 13.08
CA GLU A 29 -26.15 10.46 11.98
C GLU A 29 -25.72 9.29 11.06
N ALA A 30 -24.54 8.70 11.31
CA ALA A 30 -23.96 7.68 10.46
C ALA A 30 -24.41 6.26 10.82
N GLY A 31 -24.40 5.36 9.84
CA GLY A 31 -24.44 3.93 10.07
C GLY A 31 -23.10 3.42 10.60
N LEU A 32 -23.11 2.85 11.80
CA LEU A 32 -21.91 2.41 12.51
C LEU A 32 -21.76 0.89 12.55
N LEU A 33 -20.58 0.39 12.18
CA LEU A 33 -20.21 -1.01 12.35
C LEU A 33 -19.24 -1.15 13.52
N VAL A 34 -19.65 -1.79 14.62
CA VAL A 34 -18.83 -1.90 15.84
C VAL A 34 -18.12 -3.26 15.86
N ALA A 35 -16.79 -3.24 15.85
CA ALA A 35 -15.98 -4.46 15.94
C ALA A 35 -15.96 -5.02 17.36
N VAL A 36 -16.48 -6.25 17.54
CA VAL A 36 -16.59 -6.91 18.85
C VAL A 36 -15.78 -8.20 18.87
N SER A 37 -14.82 -8.31 19.79
CA SER A 37 -14.04 -9.55 19.98
C SER A 37 -14.59 -10.44 21.10
N GLY A 38 -15.52 -9.93 21.91
CA GLY A 38 -16.02 -10.58 23.13
C GLY A 38 -15.29 -10.13 24.39
N GLY A 39 -14.14 -9.46 24.25
CA GLY A 39 -13.38 -8.88 25.37
C GLY A 39 -14.00 -7.59 25.93
N ILE A 40 -13.61 -7.26 27.17
CA ILE A 40 -14.05 -6.10 27.98
C ILE A 40 -14.21 -4.84 27.11
N ASP A 41 -13.13 -4.44 26.45
CA ASP A 41 -13.04 -3.15 25.76
C ASP A 41 -14.10 -3.05 24.65
N SER A 42 -14.30 -4.15 23.91
CA SER A 42 -15.23 -4.21 22.79
C SER A 42 -16.70 -4.34 23.22
N VAL A 43 -16.96 -5.03 24.33
CA VAL A 43 -18.31 -5.12 24.94
C VAL A 43 -18.74 -3.76 25.45
N VAL A 44 -17.85 -3.04 26.14
CA VAL A 44 -18.13 -1.69 26.65
C VAL A 44 -18.40 -0.72 25.50
N LEU A 45 -17.59 -0.76 24.43
CA LEU A 45 -17.83 0.08 23.25
C LEU A 45 -19.22 -0.17 22.65
N ALA A 46 -19.59 -1.43 22.43
CA ALA A 46 -20.88 -1.78 21.84
C ALA A 46 -22.05 -1.25 22.69
N ARG A 47 -21.98 -1.44 24.00
CA ARG A 47 -23.04 -1.00 24.92
C ARG A 47 -23.09 0.51 25.09
N LEU A 48 -21.95 1.20 25.11
CA LEU A 48 -21.91 2.66 25.11
C LEU A 48 -22.53 3.24 23.84
N CYS A 49 -22.23 2.68 22.67
CA CYS A 49 -22.83 3.12 21.40
C CYS A 49 -24.35 2.91 21.39
N HIS A 50 -24.82 1.75 21.83
CA HIS A 50 -26.25 1.43 21.91
C HIS A 50 -26.98 2.37 22.89
N THR A 51 -26.44 2.54 24.10
CA THR A 51 -27.03 3.42 25.13
C THR A 51 -26.91 4.91 24.77
N ALA A 52 -25.97 5.25 23.88
CA ALA A 52 -25.86 6.58 23.30
C ALA A 52 -26.91 6.86 22.22
N GLY A 53 -27.63 5.84 21.72
CA GLY A 53 -28.64 5.97 20.67
C GLY A 53 -28.04 6.00 19.27
N LEU A 54 -26.81 5.54 19.07
CA LEU A 54 -26.16 5.53 17.77
C LEU A 54 -26.71 4.39 16.89
N LYS A 55 -26.89 4.65 15.59
CA LYS A 55 -27.34 3.64 14.62
C LYS A 55 -26.21 2.65 14.34
N MET A 56 -26.28 1.45 14.92
CA MET A 56 -25.17 0.50 14.87
C MET A 56 -25.54 -0.94 14.51
N ALA A 57 -24.55 -1.69 14.05
CA ALA A 57 -24.52 -3.15 14.00
C ALA A 57 -23.19 -3.67 14.55
N LEU A 58 -23.15 -4.95 14.94
CA LEU A 58 -21.95 -5.62 15.43
C LEU A 58 -21.25 -6.39 14.30
N VAL A 59 -19.92 -6.47 14.37
CA VAL A 59 -19.12 -7.28 13.45
C VAL A 59 -18.06 -8.08 14.20
N HIS A 60 -17.94 -9.38 13.89
CA HIS A 60 -17.01 -10.30 14.55
C HIS A 60 -16.35 -11.28 13.57
N CYS A 61 -15.05 -11.50 13.75
CA CYS A 61 -14.27 -12.47 12.98
C CYS A 61 -13.87 -13.66 13.85
N ASN A 62 -14.31 -14.86 13.47
CA ASN A 62 -13.85 -16.10 14.06
C ASN A 62 -12.64 -16.65 13.28
N PHE A 63 -11.46 -16.60 13.90
CA PHE A 63 -10.21 -17.04 13.25
C PHE A 63 -9.90 -18.53 13.44
N HIS A 64 -10.71 -19.26 14.23
CA HIS A 64 -10.50 -20.65 14.64
C HIS A 64 -9.13 -20.97 15.27
N LEU A 65 -8.44 -19.97 15.83
CA LEU A 65 -7.11 -20.14 16.42
C LEU A 65 -7.14 -20.78 17.82
N ARG A 66 -8.31 -20.83 18.47
CA ARG A 66 -8.47 -21.36 19.84
C ARG A 66 -9.47 -22.53 19.90
N GLY A 67 -9.73 -23.20 18.77
CA GLY A 67 -10.70 -24.30 18.73
C GLY A 67 -12.09 -23.86 19.19
N GLU A 68 -12.70 -24.61 20.12
CA GLU A 68 -14.06 -24.34 20.62
C GLU A 68 -14.21 -22.98 21.31
N ASP A 69 -13.15 -22.44 21.91
CA ASP A 69 -13.22 -21.12 22.54
C ASP A 69 -13.57 -20.02 21.52
N SER A 70 -13.10 -20.15 20.28
CA SER A 70 -13.40 -19.18 19.22
C SER A 70 -14.87 -19.25 18.79
N ASN A 71 -15.48 -20.44 18.84
CA ASN A 71 -16.90 -20.59 18.53
C ASN A 71 -17.77 -19.95 19.62
N GLY A 72 -17.43 -20.17 20.89
CA GLY A 72 -18.20 -19.53 21.95
C GLY A 72 -17.97 -18.00 22.01
N ASP A 73 -16.86 -17.46 21.49
CA ASP A 73 -16.67 -16.01 21.36
C ASP A 73 -17.68 -15.45 20.34
N GLU A 74 -17.87 -16.15 19.22
CA GLU A 74 -18.88 -15.82 18.22
C GLU A 74 -20.30 -15.92 18.80
N ASP A 75 -20.62 -17.01 19.50
CA ASP A 75 -21.94 -17.22 20.13
C ASP A 75 -22.24 -16.12 21.16
N PHE A 76 -21.24 -15.73 21.95
CA PHE A 76 -21.36 -14.62 22.89
C PHE A 76 -21.68 -13.30 22.17
N VAL A 77 -21.01 -13.00 21.05
CA VAL A 77 -21.28 -11.77 20.29
C VAL A 77 -22.67 -11.80 19.64
N ARG A 78 -23.13 -12.96 19.17
CA ARG A 78 -24.50 -13.11 18.66
C ARG A 78 -25.54 -12.86 19.76
N ALA A 79 -25.34 -13.44 20.94
CA ALA A 79 -26.21 -13.22 22.10
C ALA A 79 -26.21 -11.74 22.54
N LEU A 80 -25.04 -11.08 22.53
CA LEU A 80 -24.94 -9.65 22.81
C LEU A 80 -25.73 -8.81 21.78
N ALA A 81 -25.67 -9.16 20.50
CA ALA A 81 -26.42 -8.45 19.46
C ALA A 81 -27.94 -8.60 19.64
N GLU A 82 -28.39 -9.82 19.98
CA GLU A 82 -29.78 -10.12 20.27
C GLU A 82 -30.27 -9.34 21.50
N GLU A 83 -29.48 -9.31 22.57
CA GLU A 83 -29.77 -8.53 23.78
C GLU A 83 -29.92 -7.03 23.47
N LEU A 84 -29.04 -6.48 22.63
CA LEU A 84 -29.06 -5.06 22.25
C LEU A 84 -30.08 -4.76 21.13
N GLY A 85 -30.71 -5.77 20.54
CA GLY A 85 -31.66 -5.59 19.43
C GLY A 85 -31.03 -4.98 18.17
N VAL A 86 -29.76 -5.31 17.88
CA VAL A 86 -29.01 -4.77 16.72
C VAL A 86 -28.55 -5.89 15.77
N PRO A 87 -28.34 -5.61 14.47
CA PRO A 87 -27.81 -6.60 13.54
C PRO A 87 -26.39 -7.05 13.92
N VAL A 88 -26.03 -8.28 13.57
CA VAL A 88 -24.67 -8.82 13.75
C VAL A 88 -24.19 -9.54 12.51
N PHE A 89 -22.98 -9.21 12.09
CA PHE A 89 -22.27 -9.85 11.00
C PHE A 89 -21.12 -10.68 11.57
N THR A 90 -21.03 -11.92 11.12
CA THR A 90 -20.05 -12.90 11.59
C THR A 90 -19.49 -13.63 10.40
N THR A 91 -18.20 -13.95 10.45
CA THR A 91 -17.56 -14.83 9.46
C THR A 91 -16.49 -15.65 10.15
N SER A 92 -16.20 -16.81 9.57
CA SER A 92 -15.06 -17.63 9.94
C SER A 92 -13.97 -17.63 8.87
N PHE A 93 -12.73 -17.86 9.29
CA PHE A 93 -11.58 -17.94 8.38
C PHE A 93 -10.71 -19.16 8.64
N ARG A 94 -10.13 -19.68 7.57
CA ARG A 94 -9.02 -20.64 7.63
C ARG A 94 -7.69 -19.90 7.71
N THR A 95 -7.45 -19.28 8.86
CA THR A 95 -6.35 -18.33 9.07
C THR A 95 -4.97 -18.97 8.86
N GLU A 96 -4.79 -20.22 9.28
CA GLU A 96 -3.53 -20.96 9.13
C GLU A 96 -3.21 -21.27 7.66
N GLU A 97 -4.21 -21.71 6.89
CA GLU A 97 -4.06 -21.96 5.45
C GLU A 97 -3.69 -20.68 4.70
N TYR A 98 -4.33 -19.55 5.04
CA TYR A 98 -4.02 -18.24 4.46
C TYR A 98 -2.60 -17.76 4.80
N ALA A 99 -2.19 -17.91 6.06
CA ALA A 99 -0.85 -17.54 6.51
C ALA A 99 0.24 -18.36 5.80
N ALA A 100 0.05 -19.68 5.70
CA ALA A 100 0.97 -20.60 5.04
C ALA A 100 1.10 -20.30 3.53
N ALA A 101 -0.01 -20.03 2.84
CA ALA A 101 -0.01 -19.73 1.42
C ALA A 101 0.75 -18.44 1.06
N ARG A 102 0.79 -17.45 1.97
CA ARG A 102 1.45 -16.15 1.77
C ARG A 102 2.82 -16.02 2.45
N GLY A 103 3.23 -17.02 3.25
CA GLY A 103 4.48 -16.96 4.00
C GLY A 103 4.51 -15.83 5.05
N ILE A 104 3.36 -15.48 5.62
CA ILE A 104 3.22 -14.42 6.63
C ILE A 104 2.87 -15.02 7.99
N SER A 105 3.07 -14.26 9.08
CA SER A 105 2.67 -14.72 10.41
C SER A 105 1.14 -14.76 10.55
N ILE A 106 0.64 -15.65 11.42
CA ILE A 106 -0.80 -15.79 11.73
C ILE A 106 -1.42 -14.45 12.16
N GLN A 107 -0.65 -13.59 12.83
CA GLN A 107 -1.13 -12.26 13.27
C GLN A 107 -1.33 -11.30 12.11
N ILE A 108 -0.41 -11.28 11.14
CA ILE A 108 -0.55 -10.46 9.93
C ILE A 108 -1.73 -11.00 9.13
N ALA A 109 -1.82 -12.31 8.95
CA ALA A 109 -2.96 -12.98 8.30
C ALA A 109 -4.30 -12.60 8.95
N ALA A 110 -4.43 -12.74 10.27
CA ALA A 110 -5.65 -12.40 10.99
C ALA A 110 -5.99 -10.90 10.88
N ARG A 111 -4.98 -10.02 10.87
CA ARG A 111 -5.17 -8.58 10.69
C ARG A 111 -5.66 -8.25 9.27
N GLU A 112 -5.04 -8.82 8.25
CA GLU A 112 -5.46 -8.64 6.84
C GLU A 112 -6.90 -9.13 6.64
N LEU A 113 -7.18 -10.39 6.98
CA LEU A 113 -8.50 -11.01 6.85
C LEU A 113 -9.59 -10.19 7.57
N ARG A 114 -9.27 -9.68 8.76
CA ARG A 114 -10.17 -8.84 9.55
C ARG A 114 -10.56 -7.57 8.82
N TYR A 115 -9.59 -6.77 8.41
CA TYR A 115 -9.86 -5.46 7.82
C TYR A 115 -10.41 -5.58 6.40
N ASP A 116 -9.98 -6.58 5.63
CA ASP A 116 -10.54 -6.87 4.31
C ASP A 116 -12.02 -7.23 4.40
N TRP A 117 -12.40 -8.05 5.39
CA TRP A 117 -13.79 -8.41 5.57
C TRP A 117 -14.62 -7.29 6.18
N PHE A 118 -14.09 -6.54 7.16
CA PHE A 118 -14.78 -5.36 7.67
C PHE A 118 -15.06 -4.34 6.56
N GLY A 119 -14.11 -4.11 5.65
CA GLY A 119 -14.31 -3.28 4.47
C GLY A 119 -15.45 -3.77 3.58
N LYS A 120 -15.49 -5.09 3.29
CA LYS A 120 -16.58 -5.70 2.52
C LYS A 120 -17.95 -5.53 3.18
N VAL A 121 -18.05 -5.70 4.50
CA VAL A 121 -19.30 -5.52 5.24
C VAL A 121 -19.74 -4.06 5.25
N LEU A 122 -18.81 -3.12 5.46
CA LEU A 122 -19.10 -1.69 5.37
C LEU A 122 -19.73 -1.32 4.01
N ASP A 123 -19.11 -1.77 2.92
CA ASP A 123 -19.55 -1.40 1.57
C ASP A 123 -20.81 -2.16 1.12
N ALA A 124 -20.96 -3.44 1.48
CA ALA A 124 -22.10 -4.26 1.08
C ALA A 124 -23.41 -3.87 1.81
N GLU A 125 -23.31 -3.55 3.10
CA GLU A 125 -24.46 -3.27 3.95
C GLU A 125 -24.73 -1.76 4.11
N GLY A 126 -23.87 -0.91 3.55
CA GLY A 126 -24.05 0.55 3.56
C GLY A 126 -23.82 1.20 4.92
N TYR A 127 -22.80 0.74 5.66
CA TYR A 127 -22.33 1.41 6.87
C TYR A 127 -21.19 2.38 6.55
N ASP A 128 -21.16 3.53 7.22
CA ASP A 128 -20.24 4.61 6.93
C ASP A 128 -18.89 4.43 7.64
N TYR A 129 -18.92 3.97 8.90
CA TYR A 129 -17.74 3.89 9.76
C TYR A 129 -17.63 2.58 10.56
N LEU A 130 -16.40 2.08 10.68
CA LEU A 130 -16.03 0.98 11.57
C LEU A 130 -15.48 1.53 12.89
N LEU A 131 -16.04 1.10 14.02
CA LEU A 131 -15.57 1.47 15.35
C LEU A 131 -14.72 0.35 15.95
N THR A 132 -13.60 0.70 16.56
CA THR A 132 -12.76 -0.25 17.31
C THR A 132 -12.46 0.24 18.72
N ALA A 133 -12.36 -0.69 19.66
CA ALA A 133 -12.26 -0.41 21.10
C ALA A 133 -10.83 -0.10 21.60
N HIS A 134 -10.01 0.57 20.77
CA HIS A 134 -8.69 1.01 21.21
C HIS A 134 -8.84 2.10 22.27
N HIS A 135 -8.08 1.97 23.36
CA HIS A 135 -8.21 2.81 24.55
C HIS A 135 -6.89 3.49 24.97
N ALA A 136 -6.89 4.29 26.03
CA ALA A 136 -5.73 5.09 26.47
C ALA A 136 -4.49 4.23 26.78
N ASP A 137 -4.66 3.03 27.32
CA ASP A 137 -3.54 2.12 27.59
C ASP A 137 -2.91 1.56 26.30
N ASP A 138 -3.71 1.21 25.28
CA ASP A 138 -3.18 0.86 23.95
C ASP A 138 -2.40 2.02 23.37
N MET A 139 -2.80 3.24 23.74
CA MET A 139 -2.11 4.42 23.31
C MET A 139 -0.72 4.56 23.92
N LEU A 140 -0.64 4.40 25.23
CA LEU A 140 0.63 4.39 25.94
C LEU A 140 1.56 3.27 25.43
N GLU A 141 1.02 2.08 25.20
CA GLU A 141 1.77 0.95 24.63
C GLU A 141 2.36 1.30 23.27
N THR A 142 1.53 1.84 22.37
CA THR A 142 1.95 2.21 21.01
C THR A 142 3.01 3.31 21.04
N PHE A 143 2.84 4.32 21.90
CA PHE A 143 3.82 5.38 22.11
C PHE A 143 5.17 4.82 22.56
N LEU A 144 5.20 3.94 23.56
CA LEU A 144 6.44 3.36 24.07
C LEU A 144 7.14 2.47 23.03
N ILE A 145 6.37 1.72 22.23
CA ILE A 145 6.91 0.94 21.11
C ILE A 145 7.54 1.87 20.07
N ASN A 146 6.85 2.93 19.68
CA ASN A 146 7.33 3.88 18.67
C ASN A 146 8.54 4.68 19.16
N LEU A 147 8.54 5.07 20.43
CA LEU A 147 9.68 5.68 21.11
C LEU A 147 10.91 4.75 21.07
N SER A 148 10.74 3.46 21.37
CA SER A 148 11.84 2.48 21.32
C SER A 148 12.40 2.24 19.91
N ARG A 149 11.61 2.55 18.87
CA ARG A 149 11.99 2.42 17.46
C ARG A 149 12.58 3.71 16.87
N GLY A 150 12.62 4.80 17.63
CA GLY A 150 13.16 6.09 17.18
C GLY A 150 12.28 6.79 16.14
N THR A 151 10.95 6.67 16.23
CA THR A 151 10.03 7.35 15.30
C THR A 151 9.97 8.86 15.53
N GLY A 152 9.62 9.62 14.49
CA GLY A 152 9.34 11.06 14.58
C GLY A 152 8.01 11.40 15.26
N ILE A 153 7.62 12.68 15.18
CA ILE A 153 6.39 13.22 15.82
C ILE A 153 5.15 12.42 15.41
N GLU A 154 5.00 12.09 14.13
CA GLU A 154 3.90 11.27 13.60
C GLU A 154 3.78 9.92 14.33
N GLY A 155 4.91 9.21 14.52
CA GLY A 155 4.90 7.95 15.26
C GLY A 155 4.60 8.14 16.76
N LEU A 156 5.03 9.24 17.36
CA LEU A 156 4.78 9.54 18.77
C LEU A 156 3.37 10.08 19.04
N ALA A 157 2.72 10.72 18.05
CA ALA A 157 1.34 11.18 18.14
C ALA A 157 0.37 10.00 18.36
N GLY A 158 0.76 8.82 17.88
CA GLY A 158 0.19 7.56 18.31
C GLY A 158 -0.84 6.95 17.34
N ILE A 159 -1.95 6.46 17.86
CA ILE A 159 -3.04 5.84 17.13
C ILE A 159 -3.99 6.98 16.80
N PRO A 160 -4.22 7.28 15.52
CA PRO A 160 -5.14 8.34 15.14
C PRO A 160 -6.56 8.00 15.57
N ALA A 161 -7.31 9.01 16.01
CA ALA A 161 -8.71 8.87 16.41
C ALA A 161 -9.60 8.43 15.23
N VAL A 162 -9.28 8.92 14.03
CA VAL A 162 -9.93 8.58 12.77
C VAL A 162 -8.86 8.20 11.75
N ASN A 163 -9.05 7.10 11.03
CA ASN A 163 -8.19 6.70 9.90
C ASN A 163 -9.07 6.12 8.79
N GLY A 164 -9.29 6.89 7.72
CA GLY A 164 -10.28 6.55 6.70
C GLY A 164 -11.67 6.36 7.32
N LYS A 165 -12.30 5.22 7.04
CA LYS A 165 -13.60 4.82 7.63
C LYS A 165 -13.50 4.26 9.06
N ILE A 166 -12.31 4.23 9.69
CA ILE A 166 -12.14 3.65 11.03
C ILE A 166 -12.12 4.74 12.11
N ALA A 167 -13.01 4.65 13.10
CA ALA A 167 -13.06 5.52 14.26
C ALA A 167 -12.71 4.77 15.56
N ARG A 168 -12.12 5.48 16.53
CA ARG A 168 -11.68 4.93 17.83
C ARG A 168 -12.15 5.81 19.01
N PRO A 169 -13.43 5.75 19.38
CA PRO A 169 -13.98 6.65 20.39
C PRO A 169 -13.47 6.41 21.82
N LEU A 170 -12.88 5.24 22.10
CA LEU A 170 -12.42 4.90 23.45
C LEU A 170 -10.99 5.38 23.77
N LEU A 171 -10.28 6.04 22.84
CA LEU A 171 -8.90 6.48 23.06
C LEU A 171 -8.68 7.34 24.33
N PRO A 172 -9.62 8.21 24.76
CA PRO A 172 -9.46 8.96 26.01
C PRO A 172 -9.73 8.16 27.29
N PHE A 173 -10.32 6.97 27.19
CA PHE A 173 -10.76 6.17 28.32
C PHE A 173 -9.70 5.16 28.69
N SER A 174 -9.41 4.99 29.99
CA SER A 174 -8.46 3.97 30.45
C SER A 174 -9.11 2.60 30.53
N ARG A 175 -8.32 1.53 30.42
CA ARG A 175 -8.81 0.16 30.60
C ARG A 175 -9.47 -0.04 31.97
N GLU A 176 -8.95 0.64 32.99
CA GLU A 176 -9.50 0.61 34.36
C GLU A 176 -10.90 1.24 34.42
N GLN A 177 -11.10 2.37 33.74
CA GLN A 177 -12.42 3.00 33.63
C GLN A 177 -13.39 2.07 32.90
N LEU A 178 -12.99 1.47 31.77
CA LEU A 178 -13.82 0.55 31.01
C LEU A 178 -14.20 -0.67 31.83
N PHE A 179 -13.24 -1.27 32.55
CA PHE A 179 -13.49 -2.40 33.43
C PHE A 179 -14.43 -2.03 34.59
N GLY A 180 -14.21 -0.88 35.24
CA GLY A 180 -15.09 -0.39 36.31
C GLY A 180 -16.53 -0.22 35.82
N TYR A 181 -16.72 0.41 34.67
CA TYR A 181 -18.04 0.58 34.07
C TYR A 181 -18.71 -0.76 33.72
N LEU A 182 -17.94 -1.73 33.20
CA LEU A 182 -18.43 -3.07 32.94
C LEU A 182 -18.90 -3.79 34.21
N GLN A 183 -18.12 -3.70 35.29
CA GLN A 183 -18.44 -4.31 36.59
C GLN A 183 -19.66 -3.69 37.25
N GLU A 184 -19.74 -2.36 37.24
CA GLU A 184 -20.87 -1.59 37.80
C GLU A 184 -22.20 -1.97 37.13
N ASN A 185 -22.17 -2.30 35.84
CA ASN A 185 -23.35 -2.72 35.08
C ASN A 185 -23.64 -4.24 35.16
N GLY A 186 -22.76 -5.02 35.79
CA GLY A 186 -22.90 -6.48 35.86
C GLY A 186 -22.86 -7.18 34.49
N TRP A 187 -22.22 -6.57 33.49
CA TRP A 187 -22.16 -7.15 32.16
C TRP A 187 -21.16 -8.30 32.08
N THR A 188 -21.54 -9.37 31.39
CA THR A 188 -20.66 -10.50 31.11
C THR A 188 -19.72 -10.20 29.94
N TRP A 189 -18.54 -10.82 29.94
CA TRP A 189 -17.56 -10.75 28.86
C TRP A 189 -16.80 -12.08 28.75
N ARG A 190 -16.07 -12.27 27.65
CA ARG A 190 -15.12 -13.37 27.48
C ARG A 190 -13.69 -12.89 27.62
N GLU A 191 -12.84 -13.69 28.26
CA GLU A 191 -11.41 -13.39 28.32
C GLU A 191 -10.74 -13.69 26.97
N ASP A 192 -10.20 -12.64 26.35
CA ASP A 192 -9.45 -12.76 25.10
C ASP A 192 -8.05 -13.32 25.39
N GLY A 193 -7.94 -14.65 25.36
CA GLY A 193 -6.70 -15.39 25.55
C GLY A 193 -5.83 -15.43 24.30
N SER A 194 -5.34 -14.31 23.79
CA SER A 194 -4.53 -14.30 22.55
C SER A 194 -3.02 -14.20 22.85
N ASN A 195 -2.21 -15.27 22.76
CA ASN A 195 -0.70 -15.33 22.68
C ASN A 195 -0.31 -15.90 21.27
N ALA A 196 0.79 -15.58 20.55
CA ALA A 196 2.02 -14.82 20.75
C ALA A 196 2.67 -14.43 19.38
N ASP A 197 3.50 -13.37 19.34
CA ASP A 197 4.87 -13.26 18.77
C ASP A 197 5.34 -11.80 18.64
N THR A 198 4.58 -10.89 18.00
CA THR A 198 4.74 -9.41 18.26
C THR A 198 4.33 -9.01 19.68
N LYS A 199 3.66 -9.95 20.34
CA LYS A 199 3.25 -9.91 21.74
C LYS A 199 4.42 -9.78 22.71
N TYR A 200 5.66 -10.17 22.41
CA TYR A 200 6.70 -10.13 23.46
C TYR A 200 7.01 -8.71 23.93
N LEU A 201 7.26 -7.76 23.01
CA LEU A 201 7.53 -6.37 23.40
C LEU A 201 6.27 -5.70 23.96
N ARG A 202 5.12 -5.84 23.27
CA ARG A 202 3.87 -5.22 23.70
C ARG A 202 3.37 -5.77 25.05
N ASN A 203 3.44 -7.09 25.27
CA ASN A 203 3.14 -7.69 26.57
C ASN A 203 4.12 -7.25 27.64
N ARG A 204 5.42 -7.20 27.33
CA ARG A 204 6.40 -6.70 28.29
C ARG A 204 6.09 -5.27 28.69
N ILE A 205 5.75 -4.41 27.74
CA ILE A 205 5.34 -3.04 28.01
C ILE A 205 4.06 -3.04 28.87
N ARG A 206 3.01 -3.74 28.44
CA ARG A 206 1.70 -3.82 29.12
C ARG A 206 1.80 -4.35 30.56
N HIS A 207 2.56 -5.41 30.80
CA HIS A 207 2.60 -6.10 32.09
C HIS A 207 3.76 -5.67 33.00
N ARG A 208 4.82 -5.05 32.47
CA ARG A 208 6.00 -4.66 33.28
C ARG A 208 6.33 -3.17 33.26
N VAL A 209 5.99 -2.43 32.20
CA VAL A 209 6.39 -1.01 32.09
C VAL A 209 5.21 -0.08 32.40
N VAL A 210 4.06 -0.32 31.78
CA VAL A 210 2.84 0.49 31.99
C VAL A 210 2.42 0.54 33.46
N PRO A 211 2.40 -0.57 34.23
CA PRO A 211 2.03 -0.53 35.63
C PRO A 211 2.96 0.36 36.46
N GLU A 212 4.27 0.24 36.25
CA GLU A 212 5.29 1.05 36.94
C GLU A 212 5.13 2.55 36.60
N LEU A 213 4.88 2.89 35.34
CA LEU A 213 4.63 4.28 34.94
C LEU A 213 3.37 4.85 35.59
N LYS A 214 2.30 4.07 35.68
CA LYS A 214 1.06 4.49 36.36
C LYS A 214 1.23 4.69 37.86
N GLN A 215 2.18 3.99 38.50
CA GLN A 215 2.47 4.18 39.92
C GLN A 215 3.22 5.48 40.21
N LEU A 216 3.87 6.09 39.20
CA LEU A 216 4.58 7.36 39.38
C LEU A 216 3.64 8.53 39.70
N SER A 217 2.41 8.52 39.18
CA SER A 217 1.41 9.53 39.50
C SER A 217 -0.02 9.04 39.26
N GLN A 218 -0.94 9.43 40.15
CA GLN A 218 -2.37 9.06 40.09
C GLN A 218 -3.11 9.59 38.84
N GLY A 219 -2.47 10.47 38.06
CA GLY A 219 -3.02 11.05 36.82
C GLY A 219 -2.15 10.80 35.59
N PHE A 220 -1.26 9.79 35.61
CA PHE A 220 -0.27 9.58 34.55
C PHE A 220 -0.90 9.50 33.15
N LEU A 221 -1.98 8.72 32.96
CA LEU A 221 -2.64 8.58 31.67
C LEU A 221 -3.27 9.89 31.17
N GLU A 222 -3.79 10.72 32.07
CA GLU A 222 -4.34 12.02 31.71
C GLU A 222 -3.23 12.98 31.26
N GLN A 223 -2.12 13.02 32.00
CA GLN A 223 -0.93 13.81 31.64
C GLN A 223 -0.34 13.35 30.30
N PHE A 224 -0.25 12.04 30.10
CA PHE A 224 0.16 11.44 28.83
C PHE A 224 -0.79 11.84 27.68
N GLY A 225 -2.10 11.84 27.91
CA GLY A 225 -3.09 12.32 26.94
C GLY A 225 -2.89 13.79 26.55
N ARG A 226 -2.47 14.65 27.50
CA ARG A 226 -2.09 16.05 27.21
C ARG A 226 -0.84 16.12 26.34
N THR A 227 0.19 15.32 26.63
CA THR A 227 1.40 15.23 25.79
C THR A 227 1.05 14.79 24.37
N GLN A 228 0.21 13.77 24.21
CA GLN A 228 -0.23 13.33 22.88
C GLN A 228 -1.02 14.41 22.14
N ARG A 229 -1.83 15.20 22.84
CA ARG A 229 -2.52 16.35 22.22
C ARG A 229 -1.52 17.38 21.69
N HIS A 230 -0.55 17.79 22.50
CA HIS A 230 0.48 18.73 22.04
C HIS A 230 1.28 18.19 20.85
N LEU A 231 1.60 16.89 20.83
CA LEU A 231 2.29 16.27 19.69
C LEU A 231 1.45 16.33 18.41
N ARG A 232 0.14 16.04 18.49
CA ARG A 232 -0.78 16.15 17.34
C ARG A 232 -0.97 17.59 16.87
N GLU A 233 -1.10 18.54 17.78
CA GLU A 233 -1.22 19.97 17.42
C GLU A 233 0.07 20.46 16.73
N CYS A 234 1.24 20.06 17.21
CA CYS A 234 2.52 20.32 16.55
C CYS A 234 2.60 19.67 15.16
N GLU A 235 2.15 18.42 15.03
CA GLU A 235 2.08 17.71 13.75
C GLU A 235 1.18 18.46 12.75
N GLN A 236 -0.02 18.89 13.17
CA GLN A 236 -0.93 19.65 12.30
C GLN A 236 -0.32 20.96 11.80
N ILE A 237 0.40 21.69 12.66
CA ILE A 237 1.12 22.91 12.26
C ILE A 237 2.24 22.57 11.27
N LEU A 238 2.99 21.50 11.54
CA LEU A 238 4.06 21.05 10.67
C LEU A 238 3.55 20.65 9.30
N GLU A 239 2.46 19.87 9.23
CA GLU A 239 1.83 19.46 7.97
C GLU A 239 1.36 20.68 7.18
N GLY A 240 0.66 21.63 7.80
CA GLY A 240 0.23 22.85 7.13
C GLY A 240 1.39 23.69 6.58
N HIS A 241 2.52 23.76 7.30
CA HIS A 241 3.74 24.39 6.80
C HIS A 241 4.36 23.60 5.64
N MET A 242 4.41 22.27 5.73
CA MET A 242 4.98 21.42 4.68
C MET A 242 4.15 21.46 3.39
N ASP A 243 2.82 21.54 3.49
CA ASP A 243 1.94 21.73 2.35
C ASP A 243 2.20 23.07 1.65
N ALA A 244 2.31 24.16 2.41
CA ALA A 244 2.65 25.48 1.85
C ALA A 244 4.03 25.48 1.16
N VAL A 245 5.02 24.77 1.71
CA VAL A 245 6.33 24.61 1.06
C VAL A 245 6.22 23.74 -0.19
N ARG A 246 5.43 22.66 -0.14
CA ARG A 246 5.18 21.76 -1.27
C ARG A 246 4.57 22.51 -2.44
N ASP A 247 3.53 23.29 -2.21
CA ASP A 247 2.84 24.11 -3.23
C ASP A 247 3.78 25.11 -3.91
N ARG A 248 4.79 25.58 -3.18
CA ARG A 248 5.80 26.51 -3.72
C ARG A 248 6.85 25.82 -4.60
N VAL A 249 7.27 24.60 -4.24
CA VAL A 249 8.45 23.95 -4.86
C VAL A 249 8.09 22.82 -5.83
N PHE A 250 6.89 22.23 -5.73
CA PHE A 250 6.41 21.19 -6.64
C PHE A 250 5.52 21.78 -7.74
N PHE A 251 5.91 21.54 -8.98
CA PHE A 251 5.12 21.90 -10.15
C PHE A 251 4.65 20.63 -10.86
N ARG A 252 3.35 20.57 -11.18
CA ARG A 252 2.77 19.41 -11.88
C ARG A 252 2.59 19.71 -13.36
N LYS A 253 3.06 18.80 -14.22
CA LYS A 253 2.86 18.84 -15.67
C LYS A 253 2.36 17.48 -16.17
N GLY A 254 1.03 17.38 -16.33
CA GLY A 254 0.34 16.11 -16.61
C GLY A 254 0.46 15.16 -15.42
N GLU A 255 0.96 13.95 -15.66
CA GLU A 255 1.23 12.94 -14.62
C GLU A 255 2.58 13.12 -13.92
N ARG A 256 3.36 14.15 -14.28
CA ARG A 256 4.72 14.32 -13.76
C ARG A 256 4.78 15.46 -12.75
N TRP A 257 5.59 15.28 -11.72
CA TRP A 257 5.97 16.35 -10.80
C TRP A 257 7.41 16.78 -11.09
N THR A 258 7.67 18.08 -11.04
CA THR A 258 8.99 18.68 -11.23
C THR A 258 9.31 19.57 -10.04
N VAL A 259 10.54 19.47 -9.55
CA VAL A 259 11.02 20.25 -8.39
C VAL A 259 12.42 20.77 -8.70
N ALA A 260 12.66 22.06 -8.48
CA ALA A 260 13.98 22.63 -8.63
C ALA A 260 14.91 22.12 -7.50
N VAL A 261 16.12 21.67 -7.87
CA VAL A 261 17.08 21.14 -6.92
C VAL A 261 17.61 22.22 -5.98
N ASP A 262 17.73 23.45 -6.45
CA ASP A 262 18.24 24.54 -5.61
C ASP A 262 17.23 24.97 -4.55
N ASP A 263 15.93 24.91 -4.85
CA ASP A 263 14.87 25.10 -3.85
C ASP A 263 14.98 24.05 -2.74
N LEU A 264 15.21 22.78 -3.08
CA LEU A 264 15.40 21.71 -2.10
C LEU A 264 16.70 21.83 -1.32
N LYS A 265 17.78 22.30 -1.96
CA LYS A 265 19.08 22.49 -1.29
C LYS A 265 19.04 23.63 -0.27
N ALA A 266 18.21 24.64 -0.51
CA ALA A 266 18.01 25.80 0.34
C ALA A 266 17.19 25.50 1.62
N LEU A 267 16.49 24.36 1.67
CA LEU A 267 15.73 23.94 2.84
C LEU A 267 16.63 23.39 3.95
N ASP A 268 16.36 23.82 5.18
CA ASP A 268 17.03 23.37 6.41
C ASP A 268 16.05 23.33 7.60
N PRO A 269 15.95 22.24 8.37
CA PRO A 269 16.77 21.02 8.33
C PRO A 269 16.44 20.10 7.15
N LYS A 270 17.48 19.73 6.39
CA LYS A 270 17.33 19.05 5.09
C LYS A 270 16.57 17.72 5.16
N GLU A 271 16.96 16.82 6.06
CA GLU A 271 16.38 15.47 6.17
C GLU A 271 14.86 15.52 6.43
N THR A 272 14.43 16.41 7.33
CA THR A 272 13.00 16.56 7.68
C THR A 272 12.21 17.06 6.48
N TYR A 273 12.68 18.10 5.78
CA TYR A 273 11.99 18.59 4.59
C TYR A 273 11.92 17.52 3.50
N LEU A 274 13.01 16.80 3.23
CA LEU A 274 13.01 15.73 2.23
C LEU A 274 12.07 14.58 2.61
N TYR A 275 12.00 14.21 3.89
CA TYR A 275 11.02 13.21 4.36
C TYR A 275 9.58 13.66 4.07
N TYR A 276 9.16 14.81 4.61
CA TYR A 276 7.76 15.23 4.48
C TYR A 276 7.35 15.57 3.05
N LEU A 277 8.24 16.18 2.26
CA LEU A 277 7.95 16.55 0.87
C LEU A 277 7.88 15.34 -0.07
N PHE A 278 8.49 14.21 0.27
CA PHE A 278 8.54 13.06 -0.65
C PHE A 278 7.91 11.78 -0.09
N ARG A 279 7.36 11.78 1.13
CA ARG A 279 6.76 10.58 1.77
C ARG A 279 5.68 9.91 0.92
N GLU A 280 4.88 10.68 0.17
CA GLU A 280 3.82 10.11 -0.68
C GLU A 280 4.32 9.30 -1.89
N PHE A 281 5.61 9.44 -2.23
CA PHE A 281 6.23 8.74 -3.34
C PHE A 281 7.05 7.51 -2.91
N ASP A 282 7.16 7.26 -1.59
CA ASP A 282 7.85 6.10 -1.00
C ASP A 282 9.33 5.96 -1.40
N PHE A 283 10.06 7.07 -1.54
CA PHE A 283 11.51 7.05 -1.77
C PHE A 283 12.30 7.15 -0.45
N PRO A 284 13.41 6.41 -0.27
CA PRO A 284 14.28 6.58 0.89
C PRO A 284 14.94 7.97 0.90
N VAL A 285 14.83 8.69 2.03
CA VAL A 285 15.32 10.07 2.16
C VAL A 285 16.81 10.20 1.84
N ASP A 286 17.62 9.23 2.29
CA ASP A 286 19.05 9.16 1.98
C ASP A 286 19.35 9.08 0.48
N GLU A 287 18.49 8.41 -0.28
CA GLU A 287 18.64 8.31 -1.74
C GLU A 287 18.26 9.60 -2.43
N ILE A 288 17.18 10.27 -1.99
CA ILE A 288 16.79 11.60 -2.47
C ILE A 288 17.95 12.58 -2.24
N ARG A 289 18.50 12.60 -1.01
CA ARG A 289 19.65 13.46 -0.66
C ARG A 289 20.84 13.21 -1.58
N LYS A 290 21.21 11.95 -1.83
CA LYS A 290 22.30 11.60 -2.77
C LYS A 290 21.98 12.07 -4.19
N LEU A 291 20.72 11.97 -4.61
CA LEU A 291 20.28 12.36 -5.95
C LEU A 291 20.36 13.86 -6.20
N LEU A 292 20.13 14.71 -5.18
CA LEU A 292 20.26 16.18 -5.27
C LEU A 292 21.65 16.64 -5.77
N TYR A 293 22.69 15.86 -5.44
CA TYR A 293 24.08 16.16 -5.79
C TYR A 293 24.62 15.25 -6.90
N ALA A 294 23.77 14.41 -7.50
CA ALA A 294 24.16 13.51 -8.57
C ALA A 294 24.24 14.21 -9.94
N MET A 295 24.96 13.60 -10.87
CA MET A 295 24.94 14.01 -12.29
C MET A 295 23.55 13.80 -12.91
N SER A 296 23.23 14.63 -13.91
CA SER A 296 22.02 14.47 -14.72
C SER A 296 21.94 13.08 -15.35
N GLY A 297 20.75 12.49 -15.37
CA GLY A 297 20.49 11.14 -15.87
C GLY A 297 20.49 10.04 -14.81
N LYS A 298 20.89 10.33 -13.56
CA LYS A 298 20.69 9.39 -12.43
C LYS A 298 19.22 9.38 -12.02
N PHE A 299 18.75 8.22 -11.55
CA PHE A 299 17.39 8.06 -11.05
C PHE A 299 17.34 7.11 -9.86
N ILE A 300 16.24 7.19 -9.12
CA ILE A 300 15.84 6.26 -8.05
C ILE A 300 14.40 5.81 -8.33
N VAL A 301 14.01 4.66 -7.79
CA VAL A 301 12.72 4.00 -8.08
C VAL A 301 12.08 3.55 -6.78
N SER A 302 10.77 3.78 -6.65
CA SER A 302 9.90 3.17 -5.64
C SER A 302 8.91 2.24 -6.34
N ASP A 303 8.02 1.58 -5.59
CA ASP A 303 7.06 0.63 -6.17
C ASP A 303 6.14 1.27 -7.23
N LYS A 304 5.86 2.56 -7.09
CA LYS A 304 4.88 3.30 -7.90
C LYS A 304 5.48 4.46 -8.69
N TYR A 305 6.72 4.85 -8.45
CA TYR A 305 7.29 6.07 -9.04
C TYR A 305 8.76 5.93 -9.42
N VAL A 306 9.18 6.72 -10.40
CA VAL A 306 10.58 6.93 -10.75
C VAL A 306 10.91 8.40 -10.55
N MET A 307 12.01 8.69 -9.87
CA MET A 307 12.53 10.05 -9.71
C MET A 307 13.86 10.19 -10.45
N LEU A 308 13.88 11.02 -11.49
CA LEU A 308 15.01 11.29 -12.37
C LEU A 308 15.64 12.64 -12.04
N LYS A 309 16.96 12.68 -11.89
CA LYS A 309 17.75 13.91 -11.91
C LYS A 309 17.90 14.41 -13.34
N ASN A 310 17.32 15.57 -13.65
CA ASN A 310 17.50 16.23 -14.94
C ASN A 310 18.07 17.64 -14.75
N ARG A 311 19.37 17.82 -15.04
CA ARG A 311 20.10 19.09 -14.90
C ARG A 311 19.95 19.76 -13.54
N GLU A 312 19.05 20.74 -13.40
CA GLU A 312 18.77 21.51 -12.18
C GLU A 312 17.44 21.11 -11.52
N GLU A 313 16.75 20.10 -12.06
CA GLU A 313 15.45 19.64 -11.57
C GLU A 313 15.49 18.17 -11.15
N LEU A 314 14.54 17.78 -10.32
CA LEU A 314 14.09 16.41 -10.12
C LEU A 314 12.73 16.25 -10.80
N ILE A 315 12.57 15.16 -11.55
CA ILE A 315 11.34 14.82 -12.25
C ILE A 315 10.82 13.51 -11.68
N ILE A 316 9.62 13.51 -11.13
CA ILE A 316 8.95 12.33 -10.59
C ILE A 316 7.84 11.93 -11.55
N THR A 317 7.78 10.65 -11.90
CA THR A 317 6.77 10.11 -12.80
C THR A 317 6.21 8.80 -12.24
N PRO A 318 4.89 8.54 -12.35
CA PRO A 318 4.34 7.24 -12.05
C PRO A 318 5.06 6.17 -12.86
N GLN A 319 5.39 5.08 -12.19
CA GLN A 319 5.85 3.88 -12.85
C GLN A 319 4.63 3.30 -13.58
N LYS A 320 4.65 3.39 -14.92
CA LYS A 320 3.73 2.59 -15.73
C LYS A 320 3.98 1.14 -15.35
N GLU A 321 2.91 0.36 -15.11
CA GLU A 321 3.02 -1.09 -14.91
C GLU A 321 4.05 -1.62 -15.90
N ARG A 322 4.99 -2.46 -15.43
CA ARG A 322 5.95 -3.08 -16.33
C ARG A 322 5.14 -3.85 -17.37
N GLU A 323 4.90 -3.23 -18.53
CA GLU A 323 4.41 -3.92 -19.71
C GLU A 323 5.25 -5.19 -19.83
N LYS A 324 4.60 -6.33 -20.08
CA LYS A 324 5.31 -7.61 -20.20
C LYS A 324 6.56 -7.38 -21.04
N ARG A 325 7.76 -7.63 -20.51
CA ARG A 325 9.02 -7.39 -21.24
C ARG A 325 9.20 -8.33 -22.43
N GLN A 326 8.27 -9.27 -22.59
CA GLN A 326 8.24 -10.30 -23.58
C GLN A 326 6.79 -10.65 -23.95
N TYR A 327 6.52 -10.80 -25.24
CA TYR A 327 5.26 -11.28 -25.81
C TYR A 327 5.54 -12.41 -26.79
N GLU A 328 4.75 -13.48 -26.72
CA GLU A 328 4.83 -14.59 -27.68
C GLU A 328 3.88 -14.33 -28.85
N ILE A 329 4.34 -14.67 -30.05
CA ILE A 329 3.62 -14.54 -31.30
C ILE A 329 3.48 -15.96 -31.89
N PRO A 330 2.29 -16.57 -31.75
CA PRO A 330 2.01 -17.89 -32.29
C PRO A 330 2.15 -17.95 -33.83
N PRO A 331 2.40 -19.14 -34.40
CA PRO A 331 2.35 -19.31 -35.85
C PRO A 331 0.95 -18.97 -36.39
N GLY A 332 0.88 -18.37 -37.57
CA GLY A 332 -0.38 -17.94 -38.20
C GLY A 332 -0.93 -16.60 -37.71
N THR A 333 -0.26 -15.92 -36.77
CA THR A 333 -0.61 -14.55 -36.36
C THR A 333 -0.46 -13.61 -37.54
N ARG A 334 -1.51 -12.87 -37.88
CA ARG A 334 -1.52 -11.88 -38.98
C ARG A 334 -1.22 -10.46 -38.52
N GLU A 335 -1.57 -10.14 -37.28
CA GLU A 335 -1.46 -8.78 -36.75
C GLU A 335 -1.46 -8.81 -35.21
N ILE A 336 -0.71 -7.88 -34.59
CA ILE A 336 -0.75 -7.61 -33.15
C ILE A 336 -0.82 -6.11 -32.92
N PHE A 337 -1.51 -5.68 -31.87
CA PHE A 337 -1.64 -4.25 -31.48
C PHE A 337 -0.82 -3.90 -30.23
N THR A 338 -0.36 -4.90 -29.49
CA THR A 338 0.38 -4.72 -28.23
C THR A 338 1.58 -5.66 -28.23
N PRO A 339 2.77 -5.22 -27.79
CA PRO A 339 3.12 -3.89 -27.28
C PRO A 339 3.46 -2.87 -28.37
N VAL A 340 3.49 -3.31 -29.63
CA VAL A 340 3.73 -2.47 -30.80
C VAL A 340 2.91 -3.04 -31.95
N HIS A 341 2.38 -2.17 -32.81
CA HIS A 341 1.52 -2.58 -33.92
C HIS A 341 2.36 -3.21 -35.04
N LEU A 342 2.25 -4.54 -35.21
CA LEU A 342 2.93 -5.27 -36.28
C LEU A 342 1.94 -6.04 -37.15
N GLN A 343 2.13 -5.98 -38.46
CA GLN A 343 1.44 -6.82 -39.44
C GLN A 343 2.38 -7.88 -40.01
N PHE A 344 1.88 -9.10 -40.14
CA PHE A 344 2.57 -10.29 -40.65
C PHE A 344 1.89 -10.76 -41.93
N LEU A 345 2.54 -10.50 -43.06
CA LEU A 345 1.99 -10.76 -44.40
C LEU A 345 2.80 -11.87 -45.08
N GLU A 346 2.11 -12.91 -45.54
CA GLU A 346 2.72 -14.03 -46.27
C GLU A 346 2.52 -13.86 -47.78
N GLY A 347 3.53 -14.24 -48.58
CA GLY A 347 3.31 -14.60 -49.98
C GLY A 347 3.57 -13.53 -51.06
N GLU A 348 3.98 -12.30 -50.74
CA GLU A 348 4.36 -11.33 -51.79
C GLU A 348 5.70 -10.63 -51.54
N ALA A 349 6.65 -10.84 -52.46
CA ALA A 349 7.95 -10.17 -52.53
C ALA A 349 7.88 -8.76 -53.15
N THR A 350 6.70 -8.13 -53.15
CA THR A 350 6.48 -6.82 -53.77
C THR A 350 6.72 -5.71 -52.73
N GLY A 351 7.97 -5.25 -52.67
CA GLY A 351 8.36 -4.11 -51.84
C GLY A 351 9.86 -4.04 -51.59
N LYS A 352 10.40 -2.84 -51.39
CA LYS A 352 11.78 -2.66 -50.89
C LYS A 352 11.77 -2.79 -49.36
N SER A 353 12.74 -3.49 -48.78
CA SER A 353 12.96 -3.44 -47.34
C SER A 353 13.28 -2.01 -46.91
N SER A 354 12.62 -1.55 -45.85
CA SER A 354 12.82 -0.25 -45.22
C SER A 354 13.07 -0.46 -43.72
N ALA A 355 13.39 0.60 -42.98
CA ALA A 355 13.56 0.51 -41.53
C ALA A 355 12.33 -0.08 -40.83
N ASN A 356 11.12 0.26 -41.31
CA ASN A 356 9.83 -0.19 -40.76
C ASN A 356 9.30 -1.48 -41.43
N THR A 357 10.04 -2.10 -42.35
CA THR A 357 9.60 -3.32 -43.04
C THR A 357 10.72 -4.33 -43.17
N ALA A 358 10.58 -5.44 -42.45
CA ALA A 358 11.46 -6.60 -42.51
C ALA A 358 10.92 -7.64 -43.49
N MET A 359 11.73 -8.02 -44.48
CA MET A 359 11.46 -9.16 -45.36
C MET A 359 12.29 -10.34 -44.87
N ILE A 360 11.60 -11.38 -44.40
CA ILE A 360 12.20 -12.50 -43.69
C ILE A 360 11.96 -13.78 -44.47
N ASP A 361 12.99 -14.60 -44.57
CA ASP A 361 12.88 -15.99 -45.01
C ASP A 361 12.15 -16.80 -43.93
N LYS A 362 10.88 -17.14 -44.21
CA LYS A 362 9.97 -17.77 -43.25
C LYS A 362 10.46 -19.16 -42.86
N ASP A 363 11.12 -19.87 -43.76
CA ASP A 363 11.59 -21.24 -43.53
C ASP A 363 12.73 -21.30 -42.50
N LYS A 364 13.37 -20.17 -42.19
CA LYS A 364 14.41 -20.05 -41.16
C LYS A 364 13.86 -19.74 -39.77
N LEU A 365 12.57 -19.44 -39.63
CA LEU A 365 11.95 -19.06 -38.37
C LEU A 365 11.56 -20.26 -37.51
N LYS A 366 11.72 -20.09 -36.19
CA LYS A 366 11.28 -21.04 -35.15
C LYS A 366 10.22 -20.37 -34.29
N TYR A 367 9.01 -20.93 -34.32
CA TYR A 367 7.87 -20.44 -33.55
C TYR A 367 7.79 -21.09 -32.14
N PRO A 368 7.13 -20.43 -31.16
CA PRO A 368 6.56 -19.08 -31.26
C PRO A 368 7.66 -18.02 -31.42
N LEU A 369 7.38 -16.99 -32.23
CA LEU A 369 8.27 -15.83 -32.26
C LEU A 369 8.11 -15.06 -30.96
N VAL A 370 9.15 -14.35 -30.57
CA VAL A 370 9.18 -13.66 -29.29
C VAL A 370 9.52 -12.20 -29.51
N LEU A 371 8.62 -11.31 -29.13
CA LEU A 371 8.90 -9.88 -29.07
C LEU A 371 9.36 -9.53 -27.67
N ARG A 372 10.60 -9.09 -27.50
CA ARG A 372 11.15 -8.74 -26.17
C ARG A 372 12.01 -7.49 -26.19
N LYS A 373 12.26 -6.92 -25.01
CA LYS A 373 13.27 -5.88 -24.82
C LYS A 373 14.69 -6.47 -24.92
N TRP A 374 15.66 -5.62 -25.26
CA TRP A 374 17.05 -6.02 -25.37
C TRP A 374 17.67 -6.32 -24.00
N GLU A 375 18.65 -7.22 -23.98
CA GLU A 375 19.38 -7.65 -22.80
C GLU A 375 20.88 -7.45 -22.97
N LYS A 376 21.58 -7.28 -21.85
CA LYS A 376 23.04 -7.09 -21.86
C LYS A 376 23.71 -8.37 -22.37
N GLY A 377 24.33 -8.27 -23.54
CA GLY A 377 25.00 -9.40 -24.19
C GLY A 377 24.40 -9.76 -25.53
N ASP A 378 23.19 -9.26 -25.83
CA ASP A 378 22.54 -9.45 -27.12
C ASP A 378 23.43 -9.04 -28.29
N TYR A 379 23.42 -9.89 -29.32
CA TYR A 379 24.13 -9.67 -30.57
C TYR A 379 23.28 -10.17 -31.74
N PHE A 380 23.51 -9.56 -32.89
CA PHE A 380 22.89 -9.93 -34.16
C PHE A 380 23.88 -9.69 -35.30
N TYR A 381 23.53 -10.10 -36.52
CA TYR A 381 24.34 -9.91 -37.72
C TYR A 381 23.63 -8.89 -38.59
N PRO A 382 23.97 -7.58 -38.55
CA PRO A 382 23.23 -6.57 -39.29
C PRO A 382 23.18 -6.88 -40.80
N LEU A 383 22.01 -6.77 -41.42
CA LEU A 383 21.82 -7.00 -42.86
C LEU A 383 22.88 -6.25 -43.69
N GLY A 384 23.57 -6.99 -44.56
CA GLY A 384 24.68 -6.47 -45.38
C GLY A 384 26.06 -6.49 -44.71
N MET A 385 26.17 -6.99 -43.48
CA MET A 385 27.44 -7.15 -42.75
C MET A 385 27.71 -8.63 -42.42
N THR A 386 28.97 -9.05 -42.55
CA THR A 386 29.39 -10.43 -42.25
C THR A 386 29.74 -10.67 -40.78
N ASN A 387 29.99 -9.60 -40.02
CA ASN A 387 30.43 -9.69 -38.62
C ASN A 387 29.27 -9.52 -37.63
N ARG A 388 29.30 -10.30 -36.54
CA ARG A 388 28.39 -10.11 -35.41
C ARG A 388 28.59 -8.73 -34.77
N LYS A 389 27.49 -8.09 -34.36
CA LYS A 389 27.48 -6.80 -33.67
C LYS A 389 26.66 -6.91 -32.39
N LYS A 390 27.20 -6.40 -31.28
CA LYS A 390 26.42 -6.25 -30.03
C LYS A 390 25.31 -5.23 -30.26
N VAL A 391 24.10 -5.53 -29.77
CA VAL A 391 22.94 -4.61 -29.87
C VAL A 391 23.25 -3.27 -29.17
N SER A 392 23.94 -3.30 -28.03
CA SER A 392 24.37 -2.07 -27.34
C SER A 392 25.35 -1.21 -28.16
N LYS A 393 26.20 -1.83 -28.99
CA LYS A 393 27.09 -1.11 -29.91
C LYS A 393 26.30 -0.56 -31.09
N PHE A 394 25.34 -1.32 -31.62
CA PHE A 394 24.42 -0.85 -32.66
C PHE A 394 23.66 0.40 -32.21
N PHE A 395 23.03 0.38 -31.04
CA PHE A 395 22.33 1.54 -30.48
C PHE A 395 23.24 2.76 -30.28
N LYS A 396 24.52 2.54 -29.92
CA LYS A 396 25.48 3.64 -29.81
C LYS A 396 25.80 4.25 -31.17
N ASP A 397 26.04 3.41 -32.17
CA ASP A 397 26.40 3.85 -33.52
C ASP A 397 25.24 4.61 -34.19
N GLU A 398 24.00 4.18 -33.95
CA GLU A 398 22.77 4.84 -34.42
C GLU A 398 22.29 5.97 -33.49
N ARG A 399 23.06 6.34 -32.46
CA ARG A 399 22.82 7.46 -31.53
C ARG A 399 21.51 7.40 -30.73
N PHE A 400 21.09 6.21 -30.31
CA PHE A 400 19.89 6.04 -29.48
C PHE A 400 20.07 6.68 -28.10
N SER A 401 19.05 7.42 -27.65
CA SER A 401 18.91 7.88 -26.28
C SER A 401 18.67 6.72 -25.31
N VAL A 402 18.62 7.01 -24.00
CA VAL A 402 18.26 5.98 -23.01
C VAL A 402 16.82 5.50 -23.23
N PHE A 403 15.90 6.42 -23.54
CA PHE A 403 14.50 6.11 -23.83
C PHE A 403 14.34 5.30 -25.11
N ASP A 404 15.03 5.67 -26.21
CA ASP A 404 14.95 4.91 -27.47
C ASP A 404 15.37 3.44 -27.28
N LYS A 405 16.39 3.18 -26.44
CA LYS A 405 16.84 1.82 -26.11
C LYS A 405 15.82 1.05 -25.29
N GLU A 406 15.13 1.72 -24.37
CA GLU A 406 14.08 1.11 -23.54
C GLU A 406 12.83 0.83 -24.36
N ASP A 407 12.50 1.68 -25.32
CA ASP A 407 11.29 1.58 -26.15
C ASP A 407 11.45 0.59 -27.32
N THR A 408 12.69 0.34 -27.77
CA THR A 408 12.97 -0.59 -28.87
C THR A 408 12.61 -2.04 -28.54
N TRP A 409 11.86 -2.67 -29.45
CA TRP A 409 11.53 -4.09 -29.40
C TRP A 409 12.44 -4.92 -30.32
N LEU A 410 12.75 -6.14 -29.89
CA LEU A 410 13.46 -7.13 -30.68
C LEU A 410 12.49 -8.26 -31.05
N LEU A 411 12.36 -8.53 -32.34
CA LEU A 411 11.68 -9.73 -32.82
C LEU A 411 12.70 -10.89 -32.84
N CYS A 412 12.43 -11.94 -32.08
CA CYS A 412 13.30 -13.08 -31.90
C CYS A 412 12.66 -14.38 -32.42
N SER A 413 13.49 -15.27 -32.93
CA SER A 413 13.15 -16.64 -33.32
C SER A 413 13.99 -17.59 -32.45
N GLY A 414 13.38 -18.14 -31.40
CA GLY A 414 14.13 -18.82 -30.34
C GLY A 414 15.10 -17.87 -29.62
N LYS A 415 16.41 -18.18 -29.65
CA LYS A 415 17.46 -17.34 -29.03
C LYS A 415 18.02 -16.27 -29.96
N ASP A 416 17.70 -16.33 -31.25
CA ASP A 416 18.26 -15.47 -32.27
C ASP A 416 17.39 -14.23 -32.50
N ILE A 417 18.04 -13.07 -32.60
CA ILE A 417 17.37 -11.83 -32.99
C ILE A 417 17.19 -11.86 -34.51
N VAL A 418 15.95 -11.68 -34.96
CA VAL A 418 15.56 -11.62 -36.37
C VAL A 418 15.54 -10.18 -36.84
N TRP A 419 14.97 -9.28 -36.04
CA TRP A 419 14.80 -7.88 -36.41
C TRP A 419 14.85 -6.98 -35.17
N ILE A 420 15.68 -5.95 -35.21
CA ILE A 420 15.52 -4.79 -34.33
C ILE A 420 14.39 -3.96 -34.95
N VAL A 421 13.20 -4.06 -34.34
CA VAL A 421 11.94 -3.55 -34.91
C VAL A 421 12.07 -2.05 -35.20
N GLY A 422 11.72 -1.64 -36.41
CA GLY A 422 11.85 -0.25 -36.88
C GLY A 422 13.27 0.18 -37.29
N HIS A 423 14.25 -0.73 -37.25
CA HIS A 423 15.65 -0.37 -37.49
C HIS A 423 16.41 -1.30 -38.45
N ARG A 424 16.67 -2.55 -38.07
CA ARG A 424 17.63 -3.40 -38.83
C ARG A 424 17.35 -4.89 -38.71
N LEU A 425 17.25 -5.56 -39.86
CA LEU A 425 17.12 -7.01 -39.99
C LEU A 425 18.46 -7.72 -39.71
N ASP A 426 18.41 -8.94 -39.18
CA ASP A 426 19.55 -9.85 -39.10
C ASP A 426 19.76 -10.58 -40.45
N ASP A 427 20.99 -10.51 -40.98
CA ASP A 427 21.41 -11.02 -42.29
C ASP A 427 21.14 -12.52 -42.46
N ARG A 428 21.13 -13.30 -41.36
CA ARG A 428 20.87 -14.74 -41.41
C ARG A 428 19.44 -15.06 -41.84
N PHE A 429 18.50 -14.15 -41.57
CA PHE A 429 17.08 -14.30 -41.87
C PHE A 429 16.66 -13.58 -43.15
N LYS A 430 17.60 -13.04 -43.93
CA LYS A 430 17.29 -12.36 -45.19
C LYS A 430 16.71 -13.31 -46.23
N VAL A 431 15.87 -12.74 -47.09
CA VAL A 431 15.41 -13.38 -48.33
C VAL A 431 16.58 -13.53 -49.30
N ALA A 432 16.76 -14.74 -49.81
CA ALA A 432 17.75 -15.10 -50.83
C ALA A 432 17.03 -15.48 -52.14
N PRO A 433 17.73 -15.59 -53.28
CA PRO A 433 17.11 -15.94 -54.57
C PRO A 433 16.35 -17.27 -54.59
N ASP A 434 16.68 -18.19 -53.68
CA ASP A 434 16.09 -19.52 -53.50
C ASP A 434 15.04 -19.59 -52.37
N THR A 435 14.73 -18.47 -51.69
CA THR A 435 13.73 -18.44 -50.63
C THR A 435 12.32 -18.68 -51.20
N GLY A 436 11.72 -19.81 -50.83
CA GLY A 436 10.37 -20.20 -51.26
C GLY A 436 9.25 -19.49 -50.49
N ASN A 437 9.39 -19.37 -49.16
CA ASN A 437 8.38 -18.73 -48.31
C ASN A 437 8.90 -17.44 -47.70
N ILE A 438 8.25 -16.31 -48.03
CA ILE A 438 8.62 -14.99 -47.52
C ILE A 438 7.56 -14.53 -46.51
N LEU A 439 8.03 -14.10 -45.34
CA LEU A 439 7.25 -13.39 -44.34
C LEU A 439 7.65 -11.92 -44.35
N ARG A 440 6.71 -11.04 -44.64
CA ARG A 440 6.88 -9.59 -44.52
C ARG A 440 6.30 -9.13 -43.19
N VAL A 441 7.14 -8.55 -42.35
CA VAL A 441 6.72 -7.95 -41.07
C VAL A 441 6.82 -6.43 -41.19
N VAL A 442 5.68 -5.76 -41.00
CA VAL A 442 5.56 -4.30 -41.11
C VAL A 442 5.33 -3.73 -39.72
N LEU A 443 6.15 -2.76 -39.33
CA LEU A 443 5.88 -1.87 -38.21
C LEU A 443 4.91 -0.80 -38.70
N CYS A 444 3.70 -0.80 -38.16
CA CYS A 444 2.70 0.21 -38.43
C CYS A 444 2.92 1.36 -37.45
N ASP A 445 3.14 2.57 -37.97
CA ASP A 445 3.23 3.76 -37.12
C ASP A 445 1.90 3.97 -36.38
N SER A 446 1.97 4.36 -35.11
CA SER A 446 0.81 4.69 -34.26
C SER A 446 0.39 6.15 -34.45
#